data_AF-A0A428T7R3-F1
#
_entry.id   AF-A0A428T7R3-F1
#
_cell.length_a   1.000
_cell.length_b   1.000
_cell.length_c   1.000
_cell.angle_alpha   90.00
_cell.angle_beta   90.00
_cell.angle_gamma   90.00
#
_symmetry.space_group_name_H-M   'P 1'
#
loop_
_entity.id
_entity.type
_entity.pdbx_description
1 polymer ?
#
loop_
_entity_poly.entity_id
_entity_poly.type
_entity_poly.pdbx_seq_one_letter_code
_entity_poly.pdbx_strand_id
1 'polypeptide(L)'
;MTNRWTFQAVPGIFVEIADIAHQYPQGKVTTQPSLGLIPGQKYPSDDPDASDQRDWARLAAYVRWLNETCPENVCYKLLYLTRHGTGVHNKVHAEVGSEAWNSRVSFQDGNDKETWFDAFLTDVGIQQATELNTFWTNLINIDGAPLPEILYTSPLARCLQTTSLVFSSLMSSHSATFQPKVKELLRERITMHTCDFRRPRTWIAEKYPNYKIEEGFTEDDGFRKRSGPETREEHVERKQRALEEIFEEAKDSQFLSLTVHSYAIRAIQAAVGAGVCRTREGTSIALLVRGERQGQVNGTAEG
;
A
#
# COMPACT_ATOMS: atom_id res chain seq x y z
N MET A 1 12.81 -18.37 -10.12
CA MET A 1 11.93 -17.77 -11.13
C MET A 1 12.53 -16.44 -11.49
N THR A 2 12.71 -16.12 -12.76
CA THR A 2 13.20 -14.80 -13.19
C THR A 2 12.07 -13.79 -13.00
N ASN A 3 12.33 -12.71 -12.25
CA ASN A 3 11.35 -11.63 -12.06
C ASN A 3 10.99 -11.04 -13.44
N ARG A 4 9.68 -10.82 -13.67
CA ARG A 4 9.20 -10.25 -14.94
C ARG A 4 9.41 -8.74 -14.99
N TRP A 5 9.50 -8.12 -13.82
CA TRP A 5 9.77 -6.70 -13.67
C TRP A 5 10.95 -6.48 -12.73
N THR A 6 11.70 -5.41 -13.00
CA THR A 6 12.61 -4.78 -12.04
C THR A 6 12.02 -3.44 -11.63
N PHE A 7 11.98 -3.18 -10.32
CA PHE A 7 11.45 -1.93 -9.78
C PHE A 7 12.54 -1.09 -9.14
N GLN A 8 12.40 0.22 -9.25
CA GLN A 8 13.28 1.19 -8.62
C GLN A 8 12.48 2.41 -8.17
N ALA A 9 12.57 2.78 -6.90
CA ALA A 9 12.07 4.05 -6.42
C ALA A 9 12.89 5.20 -7.02
N VAL A 10 12.21 6.24 -7.50
CA VAL A 10 12.82 7.44 -8.04
C VAL A 10 13.18 8.37 -6.88
N PRO A 11 14.48 8.61 -6.61
CA PRO A 11 14.91 9.44 -5.49
C PRO A 11 14.63 10.92 -5.74
N GLY A 12 14.66 11.73 -4.69
CA GLY A 12 14.59 13.19 -4.79
C GLY A 12 13.21 13.78 -5.10
N ILE A 13 12.16 12.96 -5.22
CA ILE A 13 10.77 13.44 -5.35
C ILE A 13 10.18 13.72 -3.97
N PHE A 14 10.32 12.75 -3.07
CA PHE A 14 9.83 12.82 -1.70
C PHE A 14 11.01 12.86 -0.72
N VAL A 15 10.78 13.43 0.46
CA VAL A 15 11.69 13.31 1.61
C VAL A 15 11.93 11.83 1.87
N GLU A 16 13.21 11.45 2.03
CA GLU A 16 13.56 10.09 2.38
C GLU A 16 13.12 9.77 3.81
N ILE A 17 11.95 9.13 3.91
CA ILE A 17 11.29 8.86 5.19
C ILE A 17 12.11 7.95 6.10
N ALA A 18 13.02 7.15 5.54
CA ALA A 18 13.95 6.36 6.34
C ALA A 18 14.94 7.24 7.12
N ASP A 19 15.39 8.35 6.54
CA ASP A 19 16.36 9.25 7.16
C ASP A 19 15.78 9.95 8.39
N ILE A 20 14.49 10.27 8.38
CA ILE A 20 13.79 10.92 9.50
C ILE A 20 13.17 9.93 10.49
N ALA A 21 13.18 8.63 10.21
CA ALA A 21 12.45 7.64 11.01
C ALA A 21 12.88 7.62 12.49
N HIS A 22 14.16 7.87 12.77
CA HIS A 22 14.71 7.92 14.13
C HIS A 22 14.08 9.01 15.02
N GLN A 23 13.47 10.03 14.43
CA GLN A 23 12.81 11.13 15.14
C GLN A 23 11.43 10.73 15.69
N TYR A 24 10.89 9.59 15.25
CA TYR A 24 9.55 9.13 15.62
C TYR A 24 9.60 8.11 16.75
N PRO A 25 8.61 8.09 17.66
CA PRO A 25 8.48 7.06 18.67
C PRO A 25 8.55 5.66 18.07
N GLN A 26 9.45 4.82 18.60
CA GLN A 26 9.71 3.46 18.11
C GLN A 26 10.12 3.39 16.63
N GLY A 27 10.57 4.49 16.02
CA GLY A 27 10.91 4.54 14.59
C GLY A 27 9.72 4.31 13.66
N LYS A 28 8.51 4.69 14.09
CA LYS A 28 7.26 4.55 13.32
C LYS A 28 6.83 5.91 12.76
N VAL A 29 7.17 6.17 11.51
CA VAL A 29 6.84 7.45 10.84
C VAL A 29 5.33 7.62 10.70
N THR A 30 4.88 8.88 10.70
CA THR A 30 3.48 9.26 10.42
C THR A 30 3.37 9.95 9.05
N THR A 31 2.14 10.19 8.59
CA THR A 31 1.89 10.96 7.36
C THR A 31 2.59 12.31 7.45
N GLN A 32 3.47 12.59 6.48
CA GLN A 32 4.15 13.87 6.38
C GLN A 32 3.24 14.91 5.70
N PRO A 33 3.42 16.22 5.95
CA PRO A 33 2.79 17.26 5.15
C PRO A 33 3.04 17.02 3.66
N SER A 34 2.01 17.14 2.83
CA SER A 34 2.10 16.89 1.38
C SER A 34 2.68 15.51 1.01
N LEU A 35 2.49 14.50 1.87
CA LEU A 35 3.13 13.17 1.79
C LEU A 35 4.67 13.19 1.70
N GLY A 36 5.29 14.30 2.11
CA GLY A 36 6.73 14.52 2.01
C GLY A 36 7.20 14.97 0.64
N LEU A 37 6.33 15.43 -0.26
CA LEU A 37 6.74 16.01 -1.54
C LEU A 37 7.71 17.17 -1.28
N ILE A 38 8.87 17.15 -1.94
CA ILE A 38 9.88 18.21 -1.82
C ILE A 38 9.37 19.42 -2.62
N PRO A 39 9.19 20.60 -1.99
CA PRO A 39 8.59 21.75 -2.66
C PRO A 39 9.55 22.39 -3.66
N GLY A 40 9.00 23.01 -4.71
CA GLY A 40 9.79 23.80 -5.67
C GLY A 40 10.81 23.00 -6.49
N GLN A 41 10.67 21.66 -6.55
CA GLN A 41 11.41 20.82 -7.48
C GLN A 41 11.21 21.33 -8.91
N LYS A 42 12.19 21.18 -9.79
CA LYS A 42 12.06 21.50 -11.23
C LYS A 42 12.00 20.22 -12.04
N TYR A 43 11.07 20.15 -13.00
CA TYR A 43 10.89 19.00 -13.86
C TYR A 43 11.09 19.39 -15.33
N PRO A 44 11.62 18.49 -16.18
CA PRO A 44 11.71 18.74 -17.63
C PRO A 44 10.36 19.02 -18.31
N SER A 45 9.26 18.58 -17.70
CA SER A 45 7.89 18.77 -18.18
C SER A 45 7.25 20.09 -17.68
N ASP A 46 7.98 20.94 -16.98
CA ASP A 46 7.44 22.18 -16.45
C ASP A 46 7.00 23.12 -17.58
N ASP A 47 5.77 23.61 -17.46
CA ASP A 47 5.18 24.58 -18.37
C ASP A 47 4.78 25.83 -17.57
N PRO A 48 5.42 27.00 -17.79
CA PRO A 48 5.10 28.22 -17.07
C PRO A 48 3.69 28.76 -17.39
N ASP A 49 3.09 28.31 -18.50
CA ASP A 49 1.76 28.72 -18.94
C ASP A 49 0.66 27.74 -18.45
N ALA A 50 1.03 26.65 -17.77
CA ALA A 50 0.06 25.70 -17.23
C ALA A 50 -0.86 26.37 -16.19
N SER A 51 -2.15 26.02 -16.25
CA SER A 51 -3.20 26.59 -15.39
C SER A 51 -3.07 26.22 -13.92
N ASP A 52 -2.35 25.14 -13.59
CA ASP A 52 -2.09 24.69 -12.23
C ASP A 52 -0.59 24.53 -11.98
N GLN A 53 -0.05 25.46 -11.18
CA GLN A 53 1.37 25.55 -10.86
C GLN A 53 1.71 24.90 -9.50
N ARG A 54 0.75 24.24 -8.85
CA ARG A 54 0.99 23.58 -7.56
C ARG A 54 1.99 22.43 -7.73
N ASP A 55 2.83 22.20 -6.71
CA ASP A 55 3.91 21.20 -6.78
C ASP A 55 3.41 19.80 -7.16
N TRP A 56 2.24 19.40 -6.65
CA TRP A 56 1.64 18.12 -7.00
C TRP A 56 1.12 18.05 -8.43
N ALA A 57 0.51 19.13 -8.94
CA ALA A 57 0.03 19.19 -10.31
C ALA A 57 1.21 19.08 -11.29
N ARG A 58 2.31 19.77 -10.97
CA ARG A 58 3.57 19.67 -11.71
C ARG A 58 4.19 18.28 -11.64
N LEU A 59 4.21 17.63 -10.47
CA LEU A 59 4.64 16.24 -10.35
C LEU A 59 3.75 15.31 -11.19
N ALA A 60 2.43 15.50 -11.19
CA ALA A 60 1.52 14.68 -11.99
C ALA A 60 1.79 14.84 -13.49
N ALA A 61 2.04 16.07 -13.97
CA ALA A 61 2.48 16.32 -15.34
C ALA A 61 3.82 15.65 -15.65
N TYR A 62 4.76 15.68 -14.70
CA TYR A 62 6.05 15.01 -14.85
C TYR A 62 5.94 13.49 -14.94
N VAL A 63 5.09 12.87 -14.13
CA VAL A 63 4.83 11.42 -14.21
C VAL A 63 4.21 11.04 -15.56
N ARG A 64 3.31 11.87 -16.11
CA ARG A 64 2.76 11.66 -17.46
C ARG A 64 3.83 11.76 -18.52
N TRP A 65 4.62 12.83 -18.49
CA TRP A 65 5.74 13.04 -19.41
C TRP A 65 6.76 11.90 -19.37
N LEU A 66 7.09 11.38 -18.17
CA LEU A 66 7.96 10.21 -18.01
C LEU A 66 7.41 8.98 -18.75
N ASN A 67 6.11 8.71 -18.64
CA ASN A 67 5.49 7.57 -19.31
C ASN A 67 5.31 7.79 -20.84
N GLU A 68 5.19 9.04 -21.29
CA GLU A 68 5.12 9.39 -22.72
C GLU A 68 6.49 9.29 -23.42
N THR A 69 7.58 9.45 -22.67
CA THR A 69 8.94 9.55 -23.21
C THR A 69 9.82 8.35 -22.91
N CYS A 70 9.42 7.46 -21.99
CA CYS A 70 10.19 6.26 -21.69
C CYS A 70 10.02 5.16 -22.75
N PRO A 71 10.95 4.18 -22.81
CA PRO A 71 10.79 3.00 -23.66
C PRO A 71 9.51 2.22 -23.35
N GLU A 72 8.99 1.46 -24.33
CA GLU A 72 7.73 0.69 -24.19
C GLU A 72 7.75 -0.34 -23.04
N ASN A 73 8.92 -0.85 -22.68
CA ASN A 73 9.07 -1.80 -21.57
C ASN A 73 9.23 -1.11 -20.20
N VAL A 74 9.17 0.21 -20.13
CA VAL A 74 9.32 1.00 -18.90
C VAL A 74 8.01 1.72 -18.61
N CYS A 75 7.66 1.85 -17.33
CA CYS A 75 6.61 2.75 -16.90
C CYS A 75 6.89 3.31 -15.51
N TYR A 76 6.24 4.43 -15.18
CA TYR A 76 6.36 5.11 -13.91
C TYR A 76 5.00 5.18 -13.24
N LYS A 77 4.92 4.73 -11.99
CA LYS A 77 3.70 4.79 -11.19
C LYS A 77 3.99 5.43 -9.85
N LEU A 78 3.14 6.38 -9.48
CA LEU A 78 3.12 6.94 -8.15
C LEU A 78 2.27 6.04 -7.25
N LEU A 79 2.91 5.47 -6.24
CA LEU A 79 2.28 4.61 -5.25
C LEU A 79 2.01 5.39 -3.97
N TYR A 80 0.74 5.47 -3.59
CA TYR A 80 0.31 5.92 -2.28
C TYR A 80 0.13 4.71 -1.37
N LEU A 81 0.99 4.56 -0.37
CA LEU A 81 0.96 3.42 0.53
C LEU A 81 0.34 3.83 1.86
N THR A 82 -0.82 3.27 2.18
CA THR A 82 -1.56 3.58 3.42
C THR A 82 -1.54 2.39 4.36
N ARG A 83 -0.97 2.55 5.56
CA ARG A 83 -1.13 1.57 6.65
C ARG A 83 -2.53 1.70 7.25
N HIS A 84 -3.18 0.55 7.47
CA HIS A 84 -4.46 0.51 8.17
C HIS A 84 -4.46 1.26 9.53
N GLY A 85 -5.62 1.73 9.97
CA GLY A 85 -5.80 2.30 11.31
C GLY A 85 -5.61 1.25 12.42
N THR A 86 -5.63 1.68 13.68
CA THR A 86 -5.46 0.78 14.83
C THR A 86 -6.50 -0.34 14.83
N GLY A 87 -6.04 -1.59 14.69
CA GLY A 87 -6.88 -2.78 14.79
C GLY A 87 -6.94 -3.33 16.21
N VAL A 88 -7.93 -4.18 16.50
CA VAL A 88 -8.04 -4.87 17.80
C VAL A 88 -6.75 -5.61 18.16
N HIS A 89 -6.12 -6.28 17.19
CA HIS A 89 -4.82 -6.93 17.40
C HIS A 89 -3.70 -5.96 17.85
N ASN A 90 -3.71 -4.70 17.39
CA ASN A 90 -2.72 -3.69 17.83
C ASN A 90 -2.98 -3.27 19.28
N LYS A 91 -4.25 -3.05 19.63
CA LYS A 91 -4.69 -2.74 21.00
C LYS A 91 -4.26 -3.86 21.95
N VAL A 92 -4.63 -5.11 21.64
CA VAL A 92 -4.32 -6.26 22.50
C VAL A 92 -2.81 -6.47 22.61
N HIS A 93 -2.04 -6.35 21.51
CA HIS A 93 -0.58 -6.40 21.58
C HIS A 93 0.00 -5.33 22.54
N ALA A 94 -0.55 -4.11 22.52
CA ALA A 94 -0.10 -3.04 23.41
C ALA A 94 -0.44 -3.32 24.88
N GLU A 95 -1.59 -3.94 25.16
CA GLU A 95 -2.04 -4.29 26.52
C GLU A 95 -1.23 -5.45 27.13
N VAL A 96 -0.98 -6.52 26.36
CA VAL A 96 -0.32 -7.72 26.88
C VAL A 96 1.20 -7.67 26.75
N GLY A 97 1.73 -6.77 25.91
CA GLY A 97 3.16 -6.66 25.62
C GLY A 97 3.68 -7.74 24.66
N SER A 98 4.85 -7.49 24.07
CA SER A 98 5.39 -8.33 22.99
C SER A 98 5.72 -9.77 23.41
N GLU A 99 6.14 -9.99 24.66
CA GLU A 99 6.47 -11.33 25.15
C GLU A 99 5.23 -12.23 25.19
N ALA A 100 4.15 -11.80 25.86
CA ALA A 100 2.91 -12.56 25.93
C ALA A 100 2.22 -12.67 24.57
N TRP A 101 2.30 -11.62 23.74
CA TRP A 101 1.79 -11.65 22.38
C TRP A 101 2.45 -12.74 21.54
N ASN A 102 3.78 -12.72 21.44
CA ASN A 102 4.53 -13.62 20.57
C ASN A 102 4.58 -15.07 21.07
N SER A 103 4.33 -15.33 22.35
CA SER A 103 4.40 -16.67 22.93
C SER A 103 3.04 -17.37 23.06
N ARG A 104 1.93 -16.62 23.18
CA ARG A 104 0.63 -17.22 23.54
C ARG A 104 -0.59 -16.52 22.95
N VAL A 105 -0.71 -15.20 23.15
CA VAL A 105 -1.99 -14.49 22.91
C VAL A 105 -2.31 -14.44 21.41
N SER A 106 -1.32 -14.17 20.59
CA SER A 106 -1.47 -14.04 19.13
C SER A 106 -1.88 -15.33 18.41
N PHE A 107 -1.77 -16.50 19.05
CA PHE A 107 -2.15 -17.81 18.50
C PHE A 107 -3.62 -18.19 18.78
N GLN A 108 -4.33 -17.38 19.55
CA GLN A 108 -5.77 -17.53 19.81
C GLN A 108 -6.54 -16.60 18.87
N ASP A 109 -7.82 -16.88 18.60
CA ASP A 109 -8.63 -16.01 17.74
C ASP A 109 -9.16 -14.76 18.46
N GLY A 110 -9.19 -14.78 19.79
CA GLY A 110 -9.80 -13.75 20.61
C GLY A 110 -10.01 -14.19 22.06
N ASN A 111 -10.82 -13.41 22.76
CA ASN A 111 -11.39 -13.73 24.07
C ASN A 111 -12.90 -13.45 24.07
N ASP A 112 -13.55 -13.53 25.23
CA ASP A 112 -14.99 -13.30 25.38
C ASP A 112 -15.45 -11.88 25.01
N LYS A 113 -14.53 -10.93 24.87
CA LYS A 113 -14.83 -9.51 24.60
C LYS A 113 -14.55 -9.11 23.15
N GLU A 114 -13.45 -9.59 22.59
CA GLU A 114 -12.97 -9.15 21.30
C GLU A 114 -12.15 -10.21 20.56
N THR A 115 -12.14 -10.11 19.23
CA THR A 115 -11.37 -10.99 18.35
C THR A 115 -10.20 -10.24 17.71
N TRP A 116 -9.03 -10.86 17.72
CA TRP A 116 -7.86 -10.40 16.97
C TRP A 116 -7.55 -11.27 15.75
N PHE A 117 -8.29 -12.37 15.53
CA PHE A 117 -8.35 -13.04 14.23
C PHE A 117 -8.94 -12.10 13.17
N ASP A 118 -8.19 -11.89 12.08
CA ASP A 118 -8.55 -10.99 10.99
C ASP A 118 -9.20 -9.68 11.52
N ALA A 119 -8.52 -9.05 12.48
CA ALA A 119 -9.13 -8.05 13.34
C ALA A 119 -9.71 -6.86 12.57
N PHE A 120 -10.87 -6.37 13.02
CA PHE A 120 -11.38 -5.06 12.64
C PHE A 120 -10.59 -3.92 13.30
N LEU A 121 -10.81 -2.70 12.81
CA LEU A 121 -10.41 -1.45 13.45
C LEU A 121 -11.10 -1.28 14.81
N THR A 122 -10.39 -0.68 15.76
CA THR A 122 -10.99 -0.10 16.97
C THR A 122 -11.59 1.27 16.67
N ASP A 123 -12.28 1.88 17.63
CA ASP A 123 -12.77 3.28 17.50
C ASP A 123 -11.63 4.26 17.21
N VAL A 124 -10.46 4.07 17.84
CA VAL A 124 -9.25 4.84 17.55
C VAL A 124 -8.80 4.63 16.10
N GLY A 125 -8.86 3.39 15.60
CA GLY A 125 -8.52 3.10 14.21
C GLY A 125 -9.49 3.70 13.20
N ILE A 126 -10.79 3.74 13.53
CA ILE A 126 -11.82 4.40 12.73
C ILE A 126 -11.53 5.90 12.69
N GLN A 127 -11.27 6.53 13.84
CA GLN A 127 -10.93 7.95 13.91
C GLN A 127 -9.68 8.29 13.09
N GLN A 128 -8.61 7.47 13.19
CA GLN A 128 -7.40 7.62 12.38
C GLN A 128 -7.69 7.55 10.86
N ALA A 129 -8.57 6.65 10.43
CA ALA A 129 -8.93 6.53 9.02
C ALA A 129 -9.78 7.73 8.55
N THR A 130 -10.67 8.25 9.39
CA THR A 130 -11.44 9.47 9.12
C THR A 130 -10.54 10.71 9.04
N GLU A 131 -9.55 10.84 9.92
CA GLU A 131 -8.55 11.92 9.86
C GLU A 131 -7.70 11.82 8.59
N LEU A 132 -7.34 10.61 8.17
CA LEU A 132 -6.69 10.39 6.88
C LEU A 132 -7.59 10.80 5.70
N ASN A 133 -8.91 10.56 5.74
CA ASN A 133 -9.83 11.05 4.70
C ASN A 133 -9.78 12.58 4.58
N THR A 134 -9.77 13.30 5.71
CA THR A 134 -9.62 14.76 5.71
C THR A 134 -8.29 15.18 5.11
N PHE A 135 -7.19 14.53 5.51
CA PHE A 135 -5.87 14.79 4.92
C PHE A 135 -5.88 14.59 3.40
N TRP A 136 -6.42 13.46 2.92
CA TRP A 136 -6.50 13.14 1.49
C TRP A 136 -7.37 14.12 0.71
N THR A 137 -8.50 14.53 1.29
CA THR A 137 -9.39 15.53 0.70
C THR A 137 -8.67 16.86 0.52
N ASN A 138 -7.90 17.29 1.51
CA ASN A 138 -7.10 18.52 1.41
C ASN A 138 -5.94 18.36 0.41
N LEU A 139 -5.24 17.23 0.43
CA LEU A 139 -4.13 16.94 -0.48
C LEU A 139 -4.57 17.06 -1.96
N ILE A 140 -5.76 16.58 -2.30
CA ILE A 140 -6.28 16.65 -3.67
C ILE A 140 -6.85 18.04 -3.96
N ASN A 141 -7.75 18.55 -3.12
CA ASN A 141 -8.47 19.79 -3.42
C ASN A 141 -7.59 21.03 -3.30
N ILE A 142 -6.74 21.08 -2.27
CA ILE A 142 -5.93 22.25 -1.91
C ILE A 142 -4.55 22.12 -2.55
N ASP A 143 -3.86 20.99 -2.33
CA ASP A 143 -2.46 20.86 -2.78
C ASP A 143 -2.34 20.41 -4.24
N GLY A 144 -3.42 19.94 -4.87
CA GLY A 144 -3.46 19.56 -6.28
C GLY A 144 -2.94 18.16 -6.58
N ALA A 145 -2.88 17.26 -5.58
CA ALA A 145 -2.51 15.88 -5.81
C ALA A 145 -3.48 15.16 -6.75
N PRO A 146 -2.99 14.29 -7.65
CA PRO A 146 -3.86 13.50 -8.50
C PRO A 146 -4.66 12.51 -7.64
N LEU A 147 -5.96 12.42 -7.91
CA LEU A 147 -6.81 11.38 -7.33
C LEU A 147 -6.27 9.99 -7.74
N PRO A 148 -6.20 9.01 -6.82
CA PRO A 148 -5.83 7.65 -7.20
C PRO A 148 -6.80 7.08 -8.24
N GLU A 149 -6.27 6.58 -9.35
CA GLU A 149 -7.03 5.99 -10.44
C GLU A 149 -7.49 4.57 -10.09
N ILE A 150 -6.67 3.84 -9.32
CA ILE A 150 -6.99 2.50 -8.82
C ILE A 150 -6.67 2.43 -7.33
N LEU A 151 -7.64 1.92 -6.57
CA LEU A 151 -7.49 1.61 -5.15
C LEU A 151 -7.28 0.10 -5.00
N TYR A 152 -6.12 -0.30 -4.49
CA TYR A 152 -5.81 -1.67 -4.09
C TYR A 152 -5.84 -1.80 -2.57
N THR A 153 -6.23 -2.96 -2.07
CA THR A 153 -6.29 -3.21 -0.63
C THR A 153 -5.97 -4.65 -0.29
N SER A 154 -5.36 -4.85 0.87
CA SER A 154 -5.22 -6.17 1.48
C SER A 154 -6.60 -6.75 1.86
N PRO A 155 -6.80 -8.07 1.75
CA PRO A 155 -8.07 -8.74 2.11
C PRO A 155 -8.38 -8.75 3.62
N LEU A 156 -7.43 -8.38 4.47
CA LEU A 156 -7.65 -8.34 5.92
C LEU A 156 -8.60 -7.21 6.32
N ALA A 157 -9.55 -7.50 7.22
CA ALA A 157 -10.70 -6.66 7.54
C ALA A 157 -10.33 -5.21 7.88
N ARG A 158 -9.28 -4.99 8.66
CA ARG A 158 -8.74 -3.66 8.99
C ARG A 158 -8.32 -2.83 7.76
N CYS A 159 -7.78 -3.46 6.72
CA CYS A 159 -7.43 -2.78 5.47
C CYS A 159 -8.68 -2.46 4.67
N LEU A 160 -9.63 -3.39 4.56
CA LEU A 160 -10.92 -3.16 3.90
C LEU A 160 -11.68 -1.98 4.55
N GLN A 161 -11.77 -1.96 5.88
CA GLN A 161 -12.38 -0.82 6.60
C GLN A 161 -11.62 0.49 6.38
N THR A 162 -10.29 0.46 6.47
CA THR A 162 -9.48 1.67 6.25
C THR A 162 -9.69 2.20 4.83
N THR A 163 -9.66 1.35 3.81
CA THR A 163 -9.88 1.76 2.41
C THR A 163 -11.25 2.43 2.25
N SER A 164 -12.30 1.86 2.85
CA SER A 164 -13.63 2.45 2.83
C SER A 164 -13.66 3.82 3.47
N LEU A 165 -13.17 3.94 4.70
CA LEU A 165 -13.21 5.18 5.48
C LEU A 165 -12.36 6.28 4.84
N VAL A 166 -11.22 5.94 4.24
CA VAL A 166 -10.32 6.93 3.63
C VAL A 166 -10.79 7.37 2.25
N PHE A 167 -11.29 6.46 1.39
CA PHE A 167 -11.45 6.77 -0.03
C PHE A 167 -12.91 6.83 -0.51
N SER A 168 -13.90 6.22 0.17
CA SER A 168 -15.27 6.14 -0.38
C SER A 168 -15.93 7.50 -0.66
N SER A 169 -15.94 8.39 0.33
CA SER A 169 -16.49 9.75 0.19
C SER A 169 -15.65 10.61 -0.74
N LEU A 170 -14.33 10.44 -0.71
CA LEU A 170 -13.37 11.15 -1.54
C LEU A 170 -13.56 10.84 -3.03
N MET A 171 -13.68 9.56 -3.39
CA MET A 171 -13.94 9.16 -4.78
C MET A 171 -15.29 9.71 -5.24
N SER A 172 -16.32 9.59 -4.39
CA SER A 172 -17.67 10.08 -4.69
C SER A 172 -17.71 11.59 -4.92
N SER A 173 -16.98 12.39 -4.12
CA SER A 173 -16.95 13.85 -4.29
C SER A 173 -16.25 14.31 -5.57
N HIS A 174 -15.46 13.43 -6.19
CA HIS A 174 -14.79 13.66 -7.47
C HIS A 174 -15.48 12.95 -8.64
N SER A 175 -16.72 12.48 -8.46
CA SER A 175 -17.46 11.69 -9.47
C SER A 175 -16.72 10.43 -9.94
N ALA A 176 -15.80 9.91 -9.12
CA ALA A 176 -15.04 8.71 -9.41
C ALA A 176 -15.71 7.48 -8.77
N THR A 177 -15.62 6.34 -9.45
CA THR A 177 -16.23 5.09 -8.96
C THR A 177 -15.41 4.53 -7.80
N PHE A 178 -16.05 4.34 -6.64
CA PHE A 178 -15.44 3.62 -5.52
C PHE A 178 -15.58 2.11 -5.71
N GLN A 179 -14.59 1.49 -6.36
CA GLN A 179 -14.50 0.04 -6.55
C GLN A 179 -13.08 -0.47 -6.24
N PRO A 180 -12.69 -0.59 -4.96
CA PRO A 180 -11.36 -1.07 -4.61
C PRO A 180 -11.14 -2.52 -5.03
N LYS A 181 -9.89 -2.84 -5.38
CA LYS A 181 -9.47 -4.18 -5.78
C LYS A 181 -8.76 -4.89 -4.63
N VAL A 182 -9.27 -6.05 -4.23
CA VAL A 182 -8.69 -6.87 -3.16
C VAL A 182 -7.59 -7.75 -3.72
N LYS A 183 -6.37 -7.64 -3.18
CA LYS A 183 -5.18 -8.37 -3.63
C LYS A 183 -4.59 -9.19 -2.48
N GLU A 184 -4.60 -10.51 -2.59
CA GLU A 184 -4.10 -11.48 -1.60
C GLU A 184 -2.64 -11.22 -1.24
N LEU A 185 -1.81 -10.87 -2.23
CA LEU A 185 -0.38 -10.64 -2.01
C LEU A 185 -0.08 -9.36 -1.22
N LEU A 186 -1.07 -8.46 -1.00
CA LEU A 186 -0.91 -7.24 -0.21
C LEU A 186 -0.99 -7.44 1.32
N ARG A 187 -1.28 -8.66 1.80
CA ARG A 187 -1.37 -9.00 3.24
C ARG A 187 -0.08 -8.73 4.03
N GLU A 188 -0.19 -8.58 5.35
CA GLU A 188 0.97 -8.45 6.25
C GLU A 188 1.91 -9.65 6.16
N ARG A 189 3.12 -9.52 6.71
CA ARG A 189 4.03 -10.66 6.88
C ARG A 189 3.33 -11.77 7.67
N ILE A 190 3.42 -13.01 7.19
CA ILE A 190 2.82 -14.14 7.91
C ILE A 190 3.72 -14.54 9.07
N THR A 191 3.31 -14.24 10.29
CA THR A 191 4.00 -14.61 11.54
C THR A 191 3.39 -15.83 12.23
N MET A 192 2.40 -16.46 11.60
CA MET A 192 1.56 -17.54 12.15
C MET A 192 0.64 -17.08 13.29
N HIS A 193 0.52 -15.76 13.49
CA HIS A 193 -0.45 -15.18 14.39
C HIS A 193 -1.83 -15.17 13.71
N THR A 194 -2.91 -15.30 14.49
CA THR A 194 -4.27 -15.36 13.95
C THR A 194 -4.68 -14.07 13.23
N CYS A 195 -4.11 -12.93 13.62
CA CYS A 195 -4.31 -11.64 12.95
C CYS A 195 -3.74 -11.56 11.53
N ASP A 196 -2.85 -12.50 11.18
CA ASP A 196 -2.26 -12.60 9.85
C ASP A 196 -3.22 -13.28 8.89
N PHE A 197 -4.09 -14.17 9.41
CA PHE A 197 -5.04 -14.96 8.66
C PHE A 197 -6.30 -14.15 8.30
N ARG A 198 -6.94 -14.50 7.17
CA ARG A 198 -8.13 -13.82 6.65
C ARG A 198 -9.38 -14.69 6.79
N ARG A 199 -10.53 -14.03 6.78
CA ARG A 199 -11.81 -14.70 6.58
C ARG A 199 -11.96 -15.25 5.15
N PRO A 200 -12.95 -16.14 4.92
CA PRO A 200 -13.19 -16.70 3.60
C PRO A 200 -13.53 -15.65 2.54
N ARG A 201 -13.37 -16.00 1.27
CA ARG A 201 -13.68 -15.11 0.15
C ARG A 201 -15.15 -14.67 0.16
N THR A 202 -16.08 -15.58 0.44
CA THR A 202 -17.52 -15.27 0.55
C THR A 202 -17.79 -14.16 1.55
N TRP A 203 -17.13 -14.19 2.72
CA TRP A 203 -17.28 -13.16 3.74
C TRP A 203 -16.88 -11.76 3.23
N ILE A 204 -15.78 -11.67 2.45
CA ILE A 204 -15.36 -10.39 1.87
C ILE A 204 -16.39 -9.91 0.85
N ALA A 205 -16.88 -10.80 -0.01
CA ALA A 205 -17.85 -10.47 -1.06
C ALA A 205 -19.18 -9.98 -0.47
N GLU A 206 -19.66 -10.63 0.59
CA GLU A 206 -20.91 -10.27 1.27
C GLU A 206 -20.78 -8.95 2.03
N LYS A 207 -19.67 -8.75 2.76
CA LYS A 207 -19.49 -7.57 3.61
C LYS A 207 -19.05 -6.32 2.84
N TYR A 208 -18.35 -6.50 1.72
CA TYR A 208 -17.82 -5.43 0.89
C TYR A 208 -18.23 -5.62 -0.59
N PRO A 209 -19.53 -5.55 -0.91
CA PRO A 209 -20.06 -5.90 -2.24
C PRO A 209 -19.53 -5.00 -3.37
N ASN A 210 -19.09 -3.78 -3.05
CA ASN A 210 -18.50 -2.85 -4.01
C ASN A 210 -17.02 -3.14 -4.29
N TYR A 211 -16.39 -4.08 -3.59
CA TYR A 211 -14.98 -4.40 -3.77
C TYR A 211 -14.82 -5.50 -4.82
N LYS A 212 -13.91 -5.29 -5.76
CA LYS A 212 -13.55 -6.31 -6.77
C LYS A 212 -12.48 -7.23 -6.18
N ILE A 213 -12.87 -8.46 -5.86
CA ILE A 213 -11.91 -9.49 -5.45
C ILE A 213 -11.18 -10.01 -6.70
N GLU A 214 -9.85 -10.13 -6.63
CA GLU A 214 -9.04 -10.59 -7.76
C GLU A 214 -9.43 -11.99 -8.25
N GLU A 215 -9.12 -12.26 -9.52
CA GLU A 215 -9.30 -13.58 -10.10
C GLU A 215 -8.38 -14.61 -9.44
N GLY A 216 -8.87 -15.84 -9.26
CA GLY A 216 -8.11 -16.91 -8.60
C GLY A 216 -8.06 -16.82 -7.07
N PHE A 217 -8.70 -15.82 -6.45
CA PHE A 217 -8.77 -15.70 -4.99
C PHE A 217 -9.52 -16.89 -4.36
N THR A 218 -8.83 -17.70 -3.55
CA THR A 218 -9.40 -18.92 -2.97
C THR A 218 -10.41 -18.64 -1.87
N GLU A 219 -11.39 -19.53 -1.70
CA GLU A 219 -12.37 -19.44 -0.61
C GLU A 219 -11.65 -19.38 0.75
N ASP A 220 -10.95 -20.46 1.09
CA ASP A 220 -10.18 -20.55 2.33
C ASP A 220 -8.83 -19.85 2.23
N ASP A 221 -8.32 -19.46 3.40
CA ASP A 221 -7.00 -18.86 3.54
C ASP A 221 -5.87 -19.90 3.34
N GLY A 222 -5.24 -19.85 2.17
CA GLY A 222 -4.13 -20.74 1.83
C GLY A 222 -2.88 -20.57 2.72
N PHE A 223 -2.66 -19.40 3.32
CA PHE A 223 -1.50 -19.16 4.19
C PHE A 223 -1.54 -19.96 5.49
N ARG A 224 -2.72 -20.47 5.88
CA ARG A 224 -2.86 -21.39 7.02
C ARG A 224 -2.12 -22.72 6.82
N LYS A 225 -1.82 -23.08 5.55
CA LYS A 225 -1.11 -24.32 5.21
C LYS A 225 0.42 -24.20 5.31
N ARG A 226 0.95 -23.02 5.64
CA ARG A 226 2.40 -22.83 5.82
C ARG A 226 2.91 -23.65 7.01
N SER A 227 4.10 -24.22 6.85
CA SER A 227 4.81 -24.94 7.93
C SER A 227 5.43 -24.00 8.96
N GLY A 228 5.55 -22.70 8.66
CA GLY A 228 6.16 -21.73 9.56
C GLY A 228 6.01 -20.27 9.09
N PRO A 229 6.50 -19.32 9.90
CA PRO A 229 6.44 -17.91 9.58
C PRO A 229 7.20 -17.58 8.30
N GLU A 230 6.76 -16.53 7.63
CA GLU A 230 7.41 -15.95 6.48
C GLU A 230 8.68 -15.21 6.89
N THR A 231 9.77 -15.49 6.18
CA THR A 231 11.02 -14.76 6.35
C THR A 231 10.86 -13.31 5.85
N ARG A 232 11.85 -12.45 6.12
CA ARG A 232 11.78 -11.07 5.58
C ARG A 232 11.93 -11.08 4.07
N GLU A 233 12.79 -11.95 3.57
CA GLU A 233 13.14 -12.14 2.17
C GLU A 233 11.93 -12.68 1.39
N GLU A 234 11.26 -13.72 1.91
CA GLU A 234 10.02 -14.24 1.32
C GLU A 234 8.92 -13.17 1.26
N HIS A 235 8.81 -12.33 2.29
CA HIS A 235 7.83 -11.24 2.30
C HIS A 235 8.15 -10.18 1.24
N VAL A 236 9.42 -9.82 1.06
CA VAL A 236 9.87 -8.91 -0.01
C VAL A 236 9.58 -9.53 -1.38
N GLU A 237 9.89 -10.80 -1.60
CA GLU A 237 9.56 -11.51 -2.85
C GLU A 237 8.03 -11.57 -3.10
N ARG A 238 7.23 -11.70 -2.04
CA ARG A 238 5.77 -11.61 -2.18
C ARG A 238 5.30 -10.21 -2.56
N LYS A 239 5.93 -9.14 -2.05
CA LYS A 239 5.63 -7.76 -2.48
C LYS A 239 6.13 -7.46 -3.88
N GLN A 240 7.27 -8.02 -4.27
CA GLN A 240 7.74 -7.98 -5.65
C GLN A 240 6.66 -8.54 -6.59
N ARG A 241 6.17 -9.75 -6.35
CA ARG A 241 5.08 -10.36 -7.14
C ARG A 241 3.79 -9.56 -7.12
N ALA A 242 3.42 -9.00 -5.96
CA ALA A 242 2.25 -8.12 -5.87
C ALA A 242 2.39 -6.89 -6.77
N LEU A 243 3.57 -6.27 -6.80
CA LEU A 243 3.86 -5.13 -7.69
C LEU A 243 3.88 -5.55 -9.16
N GLU A 244 4.42 -6.72 -9.50
CA GLU A 244 4.37 -7.25 -10.87
C GLU A 244 2.93 -7.38 -11.39
N GLU A 245 2.04 -7.98 -10.58
CA GLU A 245 0.62 -8.10 -10.93
C GLU A 245 -0.07 -6.74 -11.04
N ILE A 246 0.20 -5.84 -10.08
CA ILE A 246 -0.39 -4.50 -10.07
C ILE A 246 0.09 -3.67 -11.26
N PHE A 247 1.37 -3.74 -11.64
CA PHE A 247 1.91 -2.99 -12.77
C PHE A 247 1.37 -3.50 -14.11
N GLU A 248 1.18 -4.81 -14.26
CA GLU A 248 0.55 -5.38 -15.45
C GLU A 248 -0.94 -5.02 -15.54
N GLU A 249 -1.68 -5.13 -14.43
CA GLU A 249 -3.10 -4.82 -14.38
C GLU A 249 -3.38 -3.32 -14.58
N ALA A 250 -2.53 -2.46 -14.02
CA ALA A 250 -2.67 -1.01 -14.07
C ALA A 250 -1.90 -0.38 -15.24
N LYS A 251 -1.70 -1.08 -16.36
CA LYS A 251 -0.88 -0.60 -17.49
C LYS A 251 -1.22 0.83 -17.95
N ASP A 252 -2.51 1.20 -17.92
CA ASP A 252 -3.02 2.51 -18.37
C ASP A 252 -3.22 3.52 -17.22
N SER A 253 -2.76 3.21 -15.99
CA SER A 253 -2.90 4.07 -14.81
C SER A 253 -1.55 4.35 -14.16
N GLN A 254 -1.39 5.57 -13.65
CA GLN A 254 -0.16 6.10 -13.10
C GLN A 254 -0.24 6.37 -11.59
N PHE A 255 -1.42 6.68 -11.06
CA PHE A 255 -1.62 7.07 -9.66
C PHE A 255 -2.38 5.98 -8.92
N LEU A 256 -1.68 5.20 -8.09
CA LEU A 256 -2.24 4.01 -7.44
C LEU A 256 -2.22 4.16 -5.93
N SER A 257 -3.31 3.77 -5.26
CA SER A 257 -3.34 3.67 -3.80
C SER A 257 -3.32 2.21 -3.37
N LEU A 258 -2.48 1.86 -2.39
CA LEU A 258 -2.38 0.53 -1.80
C LEU A 258 -2.60 0.64 -0.29
N THR A 259 -3.73 0.14 0.20
CA THR A 259 -4.00 0.03 1.64
C THR A 259 -3.47 -1.30 2.18
N VAL A 260 -2.46 -1.22 3.05
CA VAL A 260 -1.61 -2.34 3.47
C VAL A 260 -1.26 -2.25 4.97
N HIS A 261 -0.12 -2.83 5.36
CA HIS A 261 0.32 -3.02 6.75
C HIS A 261 1.75 -2.49 6.94
N SER A 262 2.23 -2.42 8.20
CA SER A 262 3.55 -1.82 8.48
C SER A 262 4.70 -2.59 7.85
N TYR A 263 4.75 -3.92 8.02
CA TYR A 263 5.84 -4.70 7.40
C TYR A 263 5.62 -4.89 5.90
N ALA A 264 4.38 -4.81 5.42
CA ALA A 264 4.09 -4.81 3.99
C ALA A 264 4.63 -3.55 3.28
N ILE A 265 4.47 -2.36 3.88
CA ILE A 265 5.11 -1.12 3.37
C ILE A 265 6.62 -1.28 3.37
N ARG A 266 7.18 -1.77 4.48
CA ARG A 266 8.61 -2.03 4.62
C ARG A 266 9.15 -2.96 3.52
N ALA A 267 8.40 -4.00 3.19
CA ALA A 267 8.75 -4.96 2.15
C ALA A 267 8.59 -4.38 0.73
N ILE A 268 7.59 -3.53 0.50
CA ILE A 268 7.45 -2.76 -0.76
C ILE A 268 8.64 -1.82 -0.94
N GLN A 269 9.01 -1.05 0.08
CA GLN A 269 10.19 -0.16 0.06
C GLN A 269 11.45 -0.93 -0.33
N ALA A 270 11.69 -2.08 0.30
CA ALA A 270 12.83 -2.93 -0.02
C ALA A 270 12.76 -3.49 -1.46
N ALA A 271 11.59 -3.93 -1.93
CA ALA A 271 11.40 -4.47 -3.28
C ALA A 271 11.71 -3.44 -4.38
N VAL A 272 11.45 -2.15 -4.11
CA VAL A 272 11.73 -1.06 -5.04
C VAL A 272 13.08 -0.36 -4.75
N GLY A 273 13.89 -0.86 -3.81
CA GLY A 273 15.17 -0.25 -3.48
C GLY A 273 15.09 1.14 -2.81
N ALA A 274 13.97 1.47 -2.17
CA ALA A 274 13.82 2.69 -1.37
C ALA A 274 14.40 2.53 0.05
N GLY A 275 14.58 3.64 0.77
CA GLY A 275 14.84 3.61 2.19
C GLY A 275 13.73 2.90 2.97
N VAL A 276 14.12 2.08 3.94
CA VAL A 276 13.23 1.15 4.64
C VAL A 276 12.90 1.66 6.03
N CYS A 277 11.61 1.86 6.34
CA CYS A 277 11.16 2.29 7.66
C CYS A 277 9.85 1.59 8.09
N ARG A 278 9.41 1.84 9.33
CA ARG A 278 8.08 1.41 9.80
C ARG A 278 7.16 2.61 9.82
N THR A 279 5.88 2.37 9.54
CA THR A 279 4.83 3.38 9.62
C THR A 279 3.94 3.14 10.84
N ARG A 280 3.44 4.21 11.45
CA ARG A 280 2.40 4.17 12.49
C ARG A 280 1.03 3.83 11.87
N GLU A 281 0.11 3.30 12.66
CA GLU A 281 -1.28 3.06 12.28
C GLU A 281 -1.90 4.34 11.70
N GLY A 282 -2.71 4.22 10.65
CA GLY A 282 -3.34 5.38 10.00
C GLY A 282 -2.33 6.33 9.35
N THR A 283 -1.33 5.80 8.65
CA THR A 283 -0.30 6.60 7.97
C THR A 283 -0.32 6.37 6.48
N SER A 284 -0.21 7.44 5.68
CA SER A 284 0.02 7.37 4.24
C SER A 284 1.40 7.92 3.88
N ILE A 285 2.07 7.29 2.93
CA ILE A 285 3.34 7.75 2.31
C ILE A 285 3.23 7.66 0.79
N ALA A 286 4.09 8.35 0.06
CA ALA A 286 4.17 8.28 -1.40
C ALA A 286 5.55 7.79 -1.86
N LEU A 287 5.57 7.02 -2.95
CA LEU A 287 6.78 6.63 -3.67
C LEU A 287 6.52 6.75 -5.18
N LEU A 288 7.40 7.42 -5.91
CA LEU A 288 7.41 7.29 -7.37
C LEU A 288 8.27 6.07 -7.72
N VAL A 289 7.71 5.12 -8.47
CA VAL A 289 8.36 3.85 -8.80
C VAL A 289 8.47 3.72 -10.31
N ARG A 290 9.70 3.52 -10.79
CA ARG A 290 10.01 3.06 -12.15
C ARG A 290 9.91 1.53 -12.16
N GLY A 291 9.10 0.99 -13.06
CA GLY A 291 9.06 -0.42 -13.40
C GLY A 291 9.63 -0.64 -14.79
N GLU A 292 10.48 -1.66 -14.93
CA GLU A 292 11.01 -2.09 -16.23
C GLU A 292 10.74 -3.58 -16.42
N ARG A 293 10.01 -3.90 -17.49
CA ARG A 293 9.69 -5.26 -17.89
C ARG A 293 10.93 -5.89 -18.52
N GLN A 294 11.34 -7.01 -17.95
CA GLN A 294 12.45 -7.81 -18.47
C GLN A 294 11.95 -8.55 -19.73
N GLY A 295 12.64 -8.37 -20.86
CA GLY A 295 12.33 -9.09 -22.08
C GLY A 295 12.49 -10.60 -21.87
N GLN A 296 11.61 -11.42 -22.46
CA GLN A 296 11.90 -12.84 -22.57
C GLN A 296 13.19 -12.96 -23.39
N VAL A 297 14.27 -13.46 -22.77
CA VAL A 297 15.42 -13.95 -23.53
C VAL A 297 14.90 -15.14 -24.32
N ASN A 298 14.45 -14.90 -25.56
CA ASN A 298 14.24 -15.96 -26.52
C ASN A 298 15.61 -16.59 -26.73
N GLY A 299 15.81 -17.76 -26.14
CA GLY A 299 16.93 -18.62 -26.47
C GLY A 299 16.81 -19.00 -27.93
N THR A 300 17.39 -18.20 -28.82
CA THR A 300 17.82 -18.67 -30.12
C THR A 300 18.93 -19.67 -29.85
N ALA A 301 18.55 -20.94 -29.73
CA ALA A 301 19.47 -22.04 -29.93
C ALA A 301 19.85 -22.03 -31.42
N GLU A 302 20.93 -21.33 -31.74
CA GLU A 302 21.72 -21.60 -32.93
C GLU A 302 22.55 -22.87 -32.65
N GLY A 303 22.51 -23.82 -33.58
CA GLY A 303 23.44 -24.96 -33.67
C GLY A 303 22.78 -26.32 -33.64
#